data_AF-A0A850P8K8-F1
#
_entry.id   AF-A0A850P8K8-F1
#
_cell.length_a   1.000
_cell.length_b   1.000
_cell.length_c   1.000
_cell.angle_alpha   90.00
_cell.angle_beta   90.00
_cell.angle_gamma   90.00
#
_symmetry.space_group_name_H-M   'P 1'
#
loop_
_entity.id
_entity.type
_entity.pdbx_description
1 polymer ?
#
loop_
_entity_poly.entity_id
_entity_poly.type
_entity_poly.pdbx_seq_one_letter_code
_entity_poly.pdbx_strand_id
1 'polypeptide(L)'
;MSTEAIGQSFQDIVCQEVQSRRPREGLRAAFATVAREMGITVRRVRACWHHEVRSVAAAEWDAARRVQRRRLEADQARIAAQLAAIEGRLASLRCDL
;
A
#
# COMPACT_ATOMS: atom_id res chain seq x y z
N MET A 1 15.61 -13.90 3.22
CA MET A 1 14.18 -14.27 3.17
C MET A 1 14.06 -15.54 2.33
N SER A 2 13.25 -16.51 2.76
CA SER A 2 12.92 -17.66 1.91
C SER A 2 12.06 -17.22 0.72
N THR A 3 12.06 -17.98 -0.38
CA THR A 3 11.22 -17.72 -1.56
C THR A 3 9.73 -17.65 -1.19
N GLU A 4 9.31 -18.47 -0.23
CA GLU A 4 7.95 -18.48 0.31
C GLU A 4 7.61 -17.17 1.05
N ALA A 5 8.53 -16.66 1.88
CA ALA A 5 8.34 -15.39 2.56
C ALA A 5 8.25 -14.20 1.59
N ILE A 6 9.00 -14.24 0.47
CA ILE A 6 8.90 -13.23 -0.59
C ILE A 6 7.53 -13.32 -1.28
N GLY A 7 7.08 -14.54 -1.59
CA GLY A 7 5.76 -14.79 -2.17
C GLY A 7 4.63 -14.26 -1.30
N GLN A 8 4.66 -14.54 0.01
CA GLN A 8 3.67 -14.05 0.95
C GLN A 8 3.69 -12.51 1.04
N SER A 9 4.86 -11.92 1.24
CA SER A 9 4.98 -10.46 1.36
C SER A 9 4.54 -9.73 0.09
N PHE A 10 4.82 -10.28 -1.10
CA PHE A 10 4.31 -9.74 -2.35
C PHE A 10 2.78 -9.75 -2.41
N GLN A 11 2.16 -10.88 -2.04
CA GLN A 11 0.70 -10.99 -2.01
C GLN A 11 0.08 -10.02 -1.02
N ASP A 12 0.67 -9.88 0.18
CA ASP A 12 0.19 -8.96 1.20
C ASP A 12 0.22 -7.51 0.73
N ILE A 13 1.30 -7.06 0.07
CA ILE A 13 1.39 -5.72 -0.51
C ILE A 13 0.29 -5.51 -1.54
N VAL A 14 0.11 -6.43 -2.47
CA VAL A 14 -0.93 -6.33 -3.51
C VAL A 14 -2.33 -6.28 -2.88
N CYS A 15 -2.60 -7.12 -1.88
CA CYS A 15 -3.86 -7.14 -1.15
C CYS A 15 -4.11 -5.82 -0.40
N GLN A 16 -3.09 -5.28 0.27
CA GLN A 16 -3.18 -4.01 1.00
C GLN A 16 -3.48 -2.84 0.05
N GLU A 17 -2.96 -2.88 -1.17
CA GLU A 17 -3.18 -1.89 -2.22
C GLU A 17 -4.57 -2.00 -2.85
N VAL A 18 -5.08 -3.21 -3.07
CA VAL A 18 -6.46 -3.39 -3.51
C VAL A 18 -7.43 -2.93 -2.42
N GLN A 19 -7.19 -3.31 -1.17
CA GLN A 19 -8.06 -3.01 -0.04
C GLN A 19 -8.13 -1.50 0.26
N SER A 20 -7.04 -0.75 0.04
CA SER A 20 -7.05 0.72 0.24
C SER A 20 -7.90 1.46 -0.79
N ARG A 21 -7.99 0.94 -2.03
CA ARG A 21 -8.75 1.56 -3.13
C ARG A 21 -10.21 1.09 -3.21
N ARG A 22 -10.47 -0.16 -2.81
CA ARG A 22 -11.79 -0.82 -2.90
C ARG A 22 -12.96 0.03 -2.39
N PRO A 23 -12.89 0.74 -1.24
CA PRO A 23 -14.02 1.53 -0.74
C PRO A 23 -14.44 2.69 -1.66
N ARG A 24 -13.51 3.22 -2.47
CA ARG A 24 -13.76 4.39 -3.33
C ARG A 24 -14.06 4.00 -4.78
N GLU A 25 -13.40 2.96 -5.29
CA GLU A 25 -13.45 2.59 -6.71
C GLU A 25 -14.30 1.34 -6.98
N GLY A 26 -14.57 0.52 -5.95
CA GLY A 26 -15.08 -0.84 -6.12
C GLY A 26 -13.99 -1.84 -6.53
N LEU A 27 -14.26 -3.14 -6.31
CA LEU A 27 -13.24 -4.19 -6.40
C LEU A 27 -12.63 -4.34 -7.81
N ARG A 28 -13.47 -4.32 -8.85
CA ARG A 28 -13.02 -4.49 -10.24
C ARG A 28 -12.09 -3.35 -10.69
N ALA A 29 -12.46 -2.12 -10.36
CA ALA A 29 -11.65 -0.95 -10.70
C ALA A 29 -10.35 -0.94 -9.88
N ALA A 30 -10.41 -1.25 -8.58
CA ALA A 30 -9.23 -1.38 -7.74
C ALA A 30 -8.21 -2.40 -8.31
N PHE A 31 -8.67 -3.56 -8.79
CA PHE A 31 -7.78 -4.53 -9.45
C PHE A 31 -7.12 -3.95 -10.71
N ALA A 32 -7.86 -3.23 -11.54
CA ALA A 32 -7.32 -2.63 -12.76
C ALA A 32 -6.31 -1.51 -12.45
N THR A 33 -6.59 -0.70 -11.43
CA THR A 33 -5.70 0.37 -10.98
C THR A 33 -4.40 -0.18 -10.44
N VAL A 34 -4.47 -1.15 -9.52
CA VAL A 34 -3.28 -1.80 -8.92
C VAL A 34 -2.42 -2.49 -9.99
N ALA A 35 -3.06 -3.20 -10.93
CA ALA A 35 -2.38 -3.85 -12.05
C ALA A 35 -1.57 -2.85 -12.87
N ARG A 36 -2.17 -1.70 -13.20
CA ARG A 36 -1.51 -0.63 -13.97
C ARG A 36 -0.34 -0.02 -13.22
N GLU A 37 -0.52 0.30 -11.94
CA GLU A 37 0.52 0.95 -11.13
C GLU A 37 1.73 0.04 -10.86
N MET A 38 1.48 -1.26 -10.67
CA MET A 38 2.54 -2.25 -10.42
C MET A 38 3.13 -2.85 -11.70
N GLY A 39 2.57 -2.54 -12.88
CA GLY A 39 3.03 -3.10 -14.15
C GLY A 39 2.79 -4.61 -14.28
N ILE A 40 1.74 -5.14 -13.64
CA ILE A 40 1.35 -6.55 -13.69
C ILE A 40 -0.05 -6.71 -14.27
N THR A 41 -0.46 -7.93 -14.61
CA THR A 41 -1.80 -8.17 -15.17
C THR A 41 -2.89 -8.18 -14.09
N VAL A 42 -4.13 -7.86 -14.47
CA VAL A 42 -5.29 -7.99 -13.56
C VAL A 42 -5.46 -9.43 -13.07
N ARG A 43 -5.17 -10.42 -13.92
CA ARG A 43 -5.14 -11.84 -13.52
C ARG A 43 -4.14 -12.07 -12.38
N ARG A 44 -2.96 -11.46 -12.47
CA ARG A 44 -1.92 -11.56 -11.44
C ARG A 44 -2.35 -10.94 -10.12
N VAL A 45 -2.99 -9.77 -10.16
CA VAL A 45 -3.55 -9.11 -8.97
C VAL A 45 -4.62 -9.99 -8.32
N ARG A 46 -5.52 -10.60 -9.10
CA ARG A 46 -6.52 -11.54 -8.58
C ARG A 46 -5.89 -12.77 -7.94
N ALA A 47 -4.86 -13.34 -8.57
CA ALA A 47 -4.14 -14.47 -7.96
C ALA A 47 -3.54 -14.08 -6.61
N CYS A 48 -2.99 -12.87 -6.47
CA CYS A 48 -2.52 -12.38 -5.17
C CYS A 48 -3.67 -12.24 -4.16
N TRP A 49 -4.79 -11.67 -4.60
CA TRP A 49 -5.99 -11.49 -3.78
C TRP A 49 -6.55 -12.79 -3.21
N HIS A 50 -6.41 -13.89 -3.95
CA HIS A 50 -6.84 -15.23 -3.53
C HIS A 50 -5.70 -16.08 -2.94
N HIS A 51 -4.52 -15.50 -2.72
CA HIS A 51 -3.33 -16.19 -2.23
C HIS A 51 -2.85 -17.39 -3.09
N GLU A 52 -3.01 -17.29 -4.41
CA GLU A 52 -2.71 -18.35 -5.37
C GLU A 52 -1.32 -18.20 -6.05
N VAL A 53 -0.51 -17.22 -5.65
CA VAL A 53 0.81 -16.98 -6.26
C VAL A 53 1.87 -17.90 -5.66
N ARG A 54 2.53 -18.70 -6.52
CA ARG A 54 3.57 -19.67 -6.12
C ARG A 54 5.00 -19.18 -6.33
N SER A 55 5.19 -18.19 -7.19
CA SER A 55 6.50 -17.62 -7.52
C SER A 55 6.33 -16.15 -7.87
N VAL A 56 7.36 -15.35 -7.61
CA VAL A 56 7.38 -13.91 -7.88
C VAL A 56 8.65 -13.59 -8.64
N ALA A 57 8.53 -12.92 -9.78
CA ALA A 57 9.71 -12.47 -10.52
C ALA A 57 10.33 -11.26 -9.82
N ALA A 58 11.66 -11.10 -9.92
CA ALA A 58 12.37 -10.00 -9.30
C ALA A 58 11.80 -8.62 -9.68
N ALA A 59 11.44 -8.44 -10.96
CA ALA A 59 10.83 -7.20 -11.45
C ALA A 59 9.44 -6.91 -10.83
N GLU A 60 8.62 -7.94 -10.62
CA GLU A 60 7.31 -7.80 -9.94
C GLU A 60 7.52 -7.38 -8.49
N TRP A 61 8.48 -8.02 -7.82
CA TRP A 61 8.83 -7.72 -6.43
C TRP A 61 9.35 -6.28 -6.28
N ASP A 62 10.22 -5.83 -7.18
CA ASP A 62 10.71 -4.46 -7.20
C ASP A 62 9.59 -3.44 -7.42
N ALA A 63 8.65 -3.73 -8.31
CA ALA A 63 7.50 -2.87 -8.54
C ALA A 63 6.61 -2.75 -7.30
N ALA A 64 6.27 -3.88 -6.66
CA ALA A 64 5.49 -3.89 -5.42
C ALA A 64 6.17 -3.09 -4.31
N ARG A 65 7.49 -3.25 -4.12
CA ARG A 65 8.25 -2.48 -3.13
C ARG A 65 8.26 -0.98 -3.42
N ARG A 66 8.37 -0.57 -4.68
CA ARG A 66 8.30 0.86 -5.06
C ARG A 66 6.94 1.47 -4.71
N VAL A 67 5.85 0.75 -4.99
CA VAL A 67 4.50 1.21 -4.64
C VAL A 67 4.32 1.28 -3.13
N GLN A 68 4.72 0.23 -2.40
CA GLN A 68 4.63 0.21 -0.94
C GLN A 68 5.45 1.34 -0.29
N ARG A 69 6.67 1.58 -0.79
CA ARG A 69 7.50 2.68 -0.28
C ARG A 69 6.82 4.04 -0.47
N ARG A 70 6.28 4.33 -1.65
CA ARG A 70 5.55 5.59 -1.92
C ARG A 70 4.37 5.77 -0.98
N ARG A 71 3.63 4.69 -0.71
CA ARG A 71 2.53 4.71 0.25
C ARG A 71 3.01 5.02 1.67
N LEU A 72 4.07 4.34 2.13
CA LEU A 72 4.63 4.58 3.46
C LEU A 72 5.17 6.01 3.61
N GLU A 73 5.81 6.55 2.58
CA GLU A 73 6.26 7.95 2.55
C GLU A 73 5.07 8.92 2.66
N ALA A 74 3.98 8.66 1.93
CA ALA A 74 2.76 9.47 2.02
C ALA A 74 2.08 9.38 3.40
N ASP A 75 2.05 8.18 3.99
CA ASP A 75 1.52 7.96 5.33
C ASP A 75 2.38 8.66 6.40
N GLN A 76 3.71 8.59 6.29
CA GLN A 76 4.63 9.31 7.16
C GLN A 76 4.42 10.82 7.08
N ALA A 77 4.31 11.38 5.87
CA ALA A 77 4.05 12.81 5.69
C ALA A 77 2.70 13.24 6.30
N ARG A 78 1.66 12.42 6.12
CA ARG A 78 0.34 12.67 6.71
C ARG A 78 0.38 12.65 8.25
N ILE A 79 1.06 11.66 8.84
CA ILE A 79 1.19 11.56 10.29
C ILE A 79 1.98 12.74 10.85
N ALA A 80 3.09 13.12 10.20
CA ALA A 80 3.89 14.29 10.60
C ALA A 80 3.06 15.58 10.60
N ALA A 81 2.24 15.80 9.57
CA ALA A 81 1.34 16.95 9.51
C ALA A 81 0.28 16.93 10.63
N GLN A 82 -0.27 15.74 10.95
CA GLN A 82 -1.23 15.59 12.05
C GLN A 82 -0.59 15.88 13.42
N LEU A 83 0.64 15.42 13.64
CA LEU A 83 1.39 15.71 14.87
C LEU A 83 1.65 17.21 15.02
N ALA A 84 2.15 17.87 13.98
CA ALA A 84 2.38 19.32 14.00
C ALA A 84 1.09 20.12 14.31
N ALA A 85 -0.05 19.69 13.76
CA ALA A 85 -1.34 20.32 14.04
C ALA A 85 -1.78 20.14 15.51
N ILE A 86 -1.56 18.96 16.08
CA ILE A 86 -1.85 18.67 17.50
C ILE A 86 -0.94 19.50 18.41
N GLU A 87 0.37 19.53 18.12
CA GLU A 87 1.35 20.29 18.89
C GLU A 87 1.03 21.80 18.87
N GLY A 88 0.68 22.35 17.70
CA GLY A 88 0.25 23.75 17.59
C GLY A 88 -0.99 24.06 18.42
N ARG A 89 -1.98 23.15 18.42
CA ARG A 89 -3.20 23.30 19.23
C ARG A 89 -2.93 23.17 20.74
N LEU A 90 -1.99 22.33 21.14
CA LEU A 90 -1.57 22.24 22.54
C LEU A 90 -0.82 23.48 23.00
N ALA A 91 0.02 24.06 22.13
CA ALA A 91 0.72 25.31 22.42
C ALA A 91 -0.25 26.47 22.61
N SER A 92 -1.26 26.62 21.74
CA SER A 92 -2.27 27.69 21.88
C SER A 92 -3.04 27.55 23.19
N LEU A 93 -3.53 26.34 23.53
CA LEU A 93 -4.26 26.10 24.78
C LEU A 93 -3.42 26.37 26.04
N ARG A 94 -2.09 26.23 25.97
CA ARG A 94 -1.18 26.54 27.07
C ARG A 94 -0.88 28.03 27.22
N CYS A 95 -1.05 28.82 26.16
CA CYS A 95 -0.90 30.28 26.22
C CYS A 95 -2.19 30.99 26.65
N ASP A 96 -3.34 30.32 26.54
CA ASP A 96 -4.65 30.84 26.96
C ASP A 96 -4.93 30.62 28.48
N LEU A 97 -3.99 30.00 29.21
CA LEU A 97 -4.02 29.74 30.67
C LEU A 97 -2.98 30.59 31.40
#